data_AF-A0A2M8S6H3-F1
#
_entry.id   AF-A0A2M8S6H3-F1
#
_cell.length_a   1.000
_cell.length_b   1.000
_cell.length_c   1.000
_cell.angle_alpha   90.00
_cell.angle_beta   90.00
_cell.angle_gamma   90.00
#
_symmetry.space_group_name_H-M   'P 1'
#
loop_
_entity.id
_entity.type
_entity.pdbx_description
1 polymer ?
#
loop_
_entity_poly.entity_id
_entity_poly.type
_entity_poly.pdbx_seq_one_letter_code
_entity_poly.pdbx_strand_id
1 'polypeptide(L)'
;MYNTDLWLALLDKDNPRSHPLLAALLYAFCPAAARWWLAGADVALLPFDPVWQALKDLSGGETLKAALTRYGFEDILDEAKRYVDDVDAYRRTHPGIDSPETLPTFPGGRMSLDRRFGLSDAIAKMGKDWSNFFAYIRAWAFLYPDWEARIQFFATPEFNPVRLALTLPGVRRPVYLPAWLWTLKKGYAVRMVIGLPVEDEQDEIRFSLAACSPEYLPARSSVEADTGKAAESKPWLAPGGAFVVPEVWALKCSDGIAEPRDPHVEDEHLLPLVNALADAAEKGPYPPLNALCNPSACRKCVYIQLCYQEHHLAPLVLCTAPCTTTCAAPIRSEESK
;
A
#
# COMPACT_ATOMS: atom_id res chain seq x y z
N MET A 1 0.23 -6.54 1.47
CA MET A 1 -1.12 -5.97 1.67
C MET A 1 -1.25 -4.84 0.65
N TYR A 2 -2.33 -4.76 -0.11
CA TYR A 2 -2.24 -4.12 -1.44
C TYR A 2 -2.94 -2.76 -1.55
N ASN A 3 -3.57 -2.33 -0.46
CA ASN A 3 -4.18 -1.00 -0.28
C ASN A 3 -3.62 -0.28 0.95
N THR A 4 -2.38 -0.61 1.33
CA THR A 4 -1.69 0.00 2.48
C THR A 4 -1.55 1.51 2.28
N ASP A 5 -1.32 1.96 1.05
CA ASP A 5 -1.35 3.36 0.63
C ASP A 5 -2.69 4.04 0.95
N LEU A 6 -3.83 3.43 0.59
CA LEU A 6 -5.16 3.95 0.89
C LEU A 6 -5.37 4.11 2.40
N TRP A 7 -5.03 3.09 3.19
CA TRP A 7 -5.19 3.13 4.64
C TRP A 7 -4.28 4.18 5.30
N LEU A 8 -3.04 4.30 4.82
CA LEU A 8 -2.13 5.35 5.27
C LEU A 8 -2.64 6.75 4.88
N ALA A 9 -3.28 6.89 3.72
CA ALA A 9 -3.92 8.15 3.34
C ALA A 9 -5.09 8.53 4.27
N LEU A 10 -5.84 7.56 4.81
CA LEU A 10 -6.88 7.86 5.82
C LEU A 10 -6.31 8.32 7.16
N LEU A 11 -5.07 7.93 7.46
CA LEU A 11 -4.33 8.31 8.68
C LEU A 11 -3.55 9.62 8.50
N ASP A 12 -3.40 10.13 7.28
CA ASP A 12 -2.69 11.38 7.03
C ASP A 12 -3.51 12.55 7.56
N LYS A 13 -2.94 13.28 8.53
CA LYS A 13 -3.56 14.46 9.15
C LYS A 13 -3.82 15.61 8.16
N ASP A 14 -3.09 15.64 7.04
CA ASP A 14 -3.24 16.64 6.00
C ASP A 14 -4.49 16.33 5.13
N ASN A 15 -5.03 15.11 5.23
CA ASN A 15 -6.22 14.68 4.50
C ASN A 15 -7.50 14.92 5.31
N PRO A 16 -8.44 15.74 4.80
CA PRO A 16 -9.71 15.94 5.50
C PRO A 16 -10.59 14.68 5.41
N ARG A 17 -11.27 14.37 6.51
CA ARG A 17 -12.34 13.38 6.51
C ARG A 17 -13.44 13.81 5.54
N SER A 18 -14.09 12.85 4.89
CA SER A 18 -15.13 13.08 3.87
C SER A 18 -14.64 13.80 2.61
N HIS A 19 -13.34 13.78 2.32
CA HIS A 19 -12.84 14.26 1.04
C HIS A 19 -13.39 13.41 -0.11
N PRO A 20 -13.92 14.00 -1.21
CA PRO A 20 -14.56 13.25 -2.28
C PRO A 20 -13.63 12.23 -2.95
N LEU A 21 -12.34 12.56 -3.14
CA LEU A 21 -11.38 11.61 -3.71
C LEU A 21 -11.15 10.39 -2.81
N LEU A 22 -11.04 10.58 -1.49
CA LEU A 22 -10.86 9.47 -0.56
C LEU A 22 -12.15 8.66 -0.38
N ALA A 23 -13.30 9.33 -0.38
CA ALA A 23 -14.60 8.67 -0.35
C ALA A 23 -14.79 7.78 -1.60
N ALA A 24 -14.46 8.29 -2.78
CA ALA A 24 -14.51 7.53 -4.04
C ALA A 24 -13.55 6.33 -4.03
N LEU A 25 -12.29 6.52 -3.62
CA LEU A 25 -11.30 5.45 -3.49
C LEU A 25 -11.76 4.36 -2.51
N LEU A 26 -12.31 4.76 -1.36
CA LEU A 26 -12.83 3.80 -0.39
C LEU A 26 -14.06 3.06 -0.90
N TYR A 27 -14.95 3.73 -1.62
CA TYR A 27 -16.14 3.12 -2.15
C TYR A 27 -15.82 2.14 -3.27
N ALA A 28 -14.87 2.48 -4.14
CA ALA A 28 -14.33 1.58 -5.15
C ALA A 28 -13.65 0.35 -4.52
N PHE A 29 -12.88 0.54 -3.45
CA PHE A 29 -12.34 -0.58 -2.68
C PHE A 29 -13.46 -1.44 -2.05
N CYS A 30 -14.36 -0.84 -1.28
CA CYS A 30 -15.52 -1.49 -0.66
C CYS A 30 -16.53 -0.47 -0.12
N PRO A 31 -17.80 -0.47 -0.57
CA PRO A 31 -18.81 0.47 -0.08
C PRO A 31 -19.01 0.45 1.45
N ALA A 32 -18.92 -0.73 2.08
CA ALA A 32 -19.01 -0.84 3.54
C ALA A 32 -17.83 -0.16 4.25
N ALA A 33 -16.62 -0.16 3.67
CA ALA A 33 -15.47 0.55 4.24
C ALA A 33 -15.67 2.06 4.17
N ALA A 34 -16.20 2.57 3.05
CA ALA A 34 -16.56 3.98 2.89
C ALA A 34 -17.58 4.42 3.94
N ARG A 35 -18.63 3.61 4.17
CA ARG A 35 -19.64 3.85 5.21
C ARG A 35 -19.01 4.06 6.58
N TRP A 36 -18.14 3.14 7.01
CA TRP A 36 -17.54 3.21 8.34
C TRP A 36 -16.67 4.45 8.51
N TRP A 37 -15.83 4.76 7.52
CA TRP A 37 -14.98 5.93 7.55
C TRP A 37 -15.79 7.24 7.61
N LEU A 38 -16.84 7.36 6.78
CA LEU A 38 -17.70 8.54 6.76
C LEU A 38 -18.58 8.67 8.01
N ALA A 39 -18.96 7.54 8.62
CA ALA A 39 -19.62 7.51 9.93
C ALA A 39 -18.68 7.85 11.10
N GLY A 40 -17.40 8.07 10.81
CA GLY A 40 -16.41 8.53 11.78
C GLY A 40 -15.65 7.42 12.50
N ALA A 41 -15.74 6.17 12.03
CA ALA A 41 -14.92 5.09 12.57
C ALA A 41 -13.44 5.36 12.27
N ASP A 42 -12.62 5.32 13.32
CA ASP A 42 -11.18 5.46 13.17
C ASP A 42 -10.53 4.16 12.73
N VAL A 43 -9.38 4.29 12.07
CA VAL A 43 -8.52 3.15 11.72
C VAL A 43 -7.87 2.65 13.02
N ALA A 44 -8.50 1.68 13.68
CA ALA A 44 -8.08 1.20 14.99
C ALA A 44 -6.70 0.50 14.96
N LEU A 45 -6.42 -0.27 13.92
CA LEU A 45 -5.14 -0.93 13.71
C LEU A 45 -4.89 -1.10 12.22
N LEU A 46 -3.78 -0.52 11.74
CA LEU A 46 -3.28 -0.84 10.41
C LEU A 46 -2.63 -2.23 10.49
N PRO A 47 -3.11 -3.24 9.72
CA PRO A 47 -2.45 -4.52 9.73
C PRO A 47 -1.01 -4.34 9.20
N PHE A 48 -0.07 -5.16 9.68
CA PHE A 48 1.33 -5.05 9.27
C PHE A 48 1.50 -5.47 7.81
N ASP A 49 2.11 -4.62 7.00
CA ASP A 49 2.45 -4.92 5.62
C ASP A 49 3.96 -5.13 5.44
N PRO A 50 4.43 -6.38 5.32
CA PRO A 50 5.86 -6.66 5.21
C PRO A 50 6.49 -6.08 3.95
N VAL A 51 5.74 -5.99 2.85
CA VAL A 51 6.24 -5.44 1.59
C VAL A 51 6.45 -3.93 1.72
N TRP A 52 5.44 -3.22 2.19
CA TRP A 52 5.54 -1.77 2.43
C TRP A 52 6.66 -1.42 3.42
N GLN A 53 6.78 -2.19 4.50
CA GLN A 53 7.83 -1.99 5.50
C GLN A 53 9.23 -2.24 4.93
N ALA A 54 9.40 -3.28 4.10
CA ALA A 54 10.67 -3.55 3.42
C ALA A 54 11.06 -2.41 2.47
N LEU A 55 10.13 -1.91 1.65
CA LEU A 55 10.38 -0.79 0.74
C LEU A 55 10.73 0.50 1.51
N LYS A 56 10.08 0.75 2.64
CA LYS A 56 10.39 1.87 3.51
C LYS A 56 11.83 1.80 4.02
N ASP A 57 12.22 0.65 4.57
CA ASP A 57 13.56 0.43 5.09
C ASP A 57 14.63 0.48 3.96
N LEU A 58 14.32 -0.08 2.79
CA LEU A 58 15.18 -0.04 1.59
C LEU A 58 15.43 1.38 1.11
N SER A 59 14.40 2.22 1.10
CA SER A 59 14.54 3.64 0.72
C SER A 59 15.41 4.46 1.68
N GLY A 60 15.62 3.97 2.90
CA GLY A 60 16.55 4.57 3.86
C GLY A 60 18.02 4.27 3.58
N GLY A 61 18.34 3.46 2.56
CA GLY A 61 19.70 3.04 2.22
C GLY A 61 20.28 2.00 3.19
N GLU A 62 19.45 1.40 4.04
CA GLU A 62 19.86 0.31 4.94
C GLU A 62 20.15 -0.97 4.13
N THR A 63 20.95 -1.89 4.65
CA THR A 63 21.09 -3.23 4.05
C THR A 63 20.09 -4.18 4.69
N LEU A 64 19.65 -5.24 3.97
CA LEU A 64 18.75 -6.25 4.55
C LEU A 64 19.28 -6.80 5.88
N LYS A 65 20.59 -7.06 5.97
CA LYS A 65 21.22 -7.53 7.22
C LYS A 65 21.04 -6.52 8.36
N ALA A 66 21.35 -5.25 8.12
CA ALA A 66 21.22 -4.20 9.14
C ALA A 66 19.77 -4.05 9.60
N ALA A 67 18.82 -4.07 8.67
CA ALA A 67 17.41 -3.99 8.99
C ALA A 67 16.93 -5.18 9.85
N LEU A 68 17.30 -6.41 9.47
CA LEU A 68 16.98 -7.62 10.24
C LEU A 68 17.59 -7.59 11.65
N THR A 69 18.85 -7.15 11.79
CA THR A 69 19.48 -6.96 13.09
C THR A 69 18.72 -5.93 13.93
N ARG A 70 18.30 -4.80 13.35
CA ARG A 70 17.49 -3.77 14.04
C ARG A 70 16.14 -4.30 14.54
N TYR A 71 15.51 -5.20 13.79
CA TYR A 71 14.29 -5.86 14.25
C TYR A 71 14.56 -6.90 15.36
N GLY A 72 15.79 -7.39 15.50
CA GLY A 72 16.20 -8.37 16.52
C GLY A 72 16.32 -9.79 15.98
N PHE A 73 16.55 -9.96 14.68
CA PHE A 73 16.72 -11.27 14.03
C PHE A 73 18.19 -11.64 13.80
N GLU A 74 19.10 -11.13 14.62
CA GLU A 74 20.55 -11.38 14.48
C GLU A 74 20.90 -12.87 14.54
N ASP A 75 20.25 -13.62 15.44
CA ASP A 75 20.49 -15.05 15.66
C ASP A 75 19.98 -15.96 14.53
N ILE A 76 19.21 -15.42 13.59
CA ILE A 76 18.62 -16.17 12.46
C ILE A 76 18.94 -15.53 11.09
N LEU A 77 20.02 -14.76 11.00
CA LEU A 77 20.48 -14.22 9.71
C LEU A 77 20.89 -15.33 8.73
N ASP A 78 21.36 -16.48 9.23
CA ASP A 78 21.65 -17.68 8.44
C ASP A 78 20.39 -18.25 7.77
N GLU A 79 19.25 -18.20 8.46
CA GLU A 79 17.93 -18.60 7.92
C GLU A 79 17.47 -17.68 6.79
N ALA A 80 17.63 -16.37 6.95
CA ALA A 80 17.32 -15.40 5.90
C ALA A 80 18.19 -15.63 4.65
N LYS A 81 19.49 -15.88 4.85
CA LYS A 81 20.41 -16.19 3.75
C LYS A 81 20.02 -17.50 3.06
N ARG A 82 19.75 -18.57 3.81
CA ARG A 82 19.32 -19.86 3.27
C ARG A 82 18.05 -19.71 2.44
N TYR A 83 17.08 -18.94 2.92
CA TYR A 83 15.87 -18.66 2.17
C TYR A 83 16.16 -18.00 0.80
N VAL A 84 17.03 -16.97 0.77
CA VAL A 84 17.44 -16.33 -0.49
C VAL A 84 18.14 -17.32 -1.41
N ASP A 85 19.10 -18.09 -0.88
CA ASP A 85 19.85 -19.09 -1.65
C ASP A 85 18.93 -20.18 -2.25
N ASP A 86 17.92 -20.63 -1.50
CA ASP A 86 16.93 -21.62 -1.95
C ASP A 86 16.06 -21.09 -3.09
N VAL A 87 15.56 -19.84 -2.99
CA VAL A 87 14.76 -19.19 -4.05
C VAL A 87 15.61 -19.01 -5.30
N ASP A 88 16.84 -18.52 -5.15
CA ASP A 88 17.78 -18.33 -6.26
C ASP A 88 18.10 -19.64 -6.97
N ALA A 89 18.39 -20.70 -6.21
CA ALA A 89 18.65 -22.03 -6.76
C ALA A 89 17.44 -22.56 -7.54
N TYR A 90 16.22 -22.29 -7.04
CA TYR A 90 15.00 -22.69 -7.72
C TYR A 90 14.78 -21.92 -9.02
N ARG A 91 14.88 -20.58 -9.02
CA ARG A 91 14.78 -19.73 -10.22
C ARG A 91 15.77 -20.15 -11.30
N ARG A 92 17.00 -20.51 -10.92
CA ARG A 92 18.04 -20.99 -11.86
C ARG A 92 17.72 -22.34 -12.50
N THR A 93 17.08 -23.23 -11.75
CA THR A 93 16.74 -24.59 -12.24
C THR A 93 15.40 -24.64 -12.97
N HIS A 94 14.54 -23.63 -12.78
CA HIS A 94 13.21 -23.54 -13.40
C HIS A 94 13.01 -22.17 -14.07
N PRO A 95 13.62 -21.94 -15.26
CA PRO A 95 13.47 -20.68 -15.97
C PRO A 95 11.99 -20.34 -16.25
N GLY A 96 11.62 -19.08 -16.05
CA GLY A 96 10.25 -18.59 -16.25
C GLY A 96 9.35 -18.65 -15.01
N ILE A 97 9.84 -19.19 -13.88
CA ILE A 97 9.18 -19.08 -12.59
C ILE A 97 9.85 -17.95 -11.80
N ASP A 98 9.24 -16.77 -11.83
CA ASP A 98 9.80 -15.60 -11.15
C ASP A 98 9.61 -15.71 -9.63
N SER A 99 8.42 -16.02 -9.10
CA SER A 99 8.21 -16.09 -7.64
C SER A 99 7.94 -17.53 -7.15
N PRO A 100 8.93 -18.44 -7.14
CA PRO A 100 8.71 -19.82 -6.72
C PRO A 100 8.24 -19.94 -5.26
N GLU A 101 8.67 -19.04 -4.39
CA GLU A 101 8.31 -18.99 -2.96
C GLU A 101 6.82 -18.81 -2.66
N THR A 102 6.02 -18.39 -3.64
CA THR A 102 4.56 -18.29 -3.50
C THR A 102 3.84 -19.59 -3.90
N LEU A 103 4.56 -20.54 -4.50
CA LEU A 103 4.01 -21.82 -4.91
C LEU A 103 3.85 -22.76 -3.70
N PRO A 104 2.72 -23.49 -3.59
CA PRO A 104 2.53 -24.47 -2.52
C PRO A 104 3.59 -25.58 -2.47
N THR A 105 4.23 -25.85 -3.62
CA THR A 105 5.23 -26.91 -3.78
C THR A 105 6.65 -26.46 -3.48
N PHE A 106 6.89 -25.18 -3.19
CA PHE A 106 8.22 -24.68 -2.89
C PHE A 106 8.73 -25.26 -1.54
N PRO A 107 9.90 -25.90 -1.53
CA PRO A 107 10.41 -26.59 -0.33
C PRO A 107 11.00 -25.62 0.71
N GLY A 108 11.45 -24.43 0.29
CA GLY A 108 12.07 -23.42 1.15
C GLY A 108 11.07 -22.60 1.97
N GLY A 109 11.56 -21.56 2.66
CA GLY A 109 10.71 -20.68 3.48
C GLY A 109 10.16 -21.35 4.75
N ARG A 110 10.78 -22.44 5.19
CA ARG A 110 10.40 -23.18 6.39
C ARG A 110 11.50 -23.03 7.43
N MET A 111 11.16 -22.40 8.54
CA MET A 111 12.02 -22.32 9.72
C MET A 111 11.48 -23.20 10.83
N SER A 112 12.35 -24.01 11.43
CA SER A 112 12.03 -24.91 12.52
C SER A 112 11.61 -24.15 13.79
N LEU A 113 10.87 -24.81 14.68
CA LEU A 113 10.32 -24.16 15.89
C LEU A 113 11.42 -23.76 16.89
N ASP A 114 12.50 -24.54 16.99
CA ASP A 114 13.65 -24.25 17.86
C ASP A 114 14.32 -22.92 17.47
N ARG A 115 14.42 -22.62 16.17
CA ARG A 115 14.98 -21.35 15.67
C ARG A 115 14.08 -20.14 15.92
N ARG A 116 12.79 -20.35 16.17
CA ARG A 116 11.85 -19.27 16.53
C ARG A 116 11.88 -18.92 18.01
N PHE A 117 12.42 -19.81 18.83
CA PHE A 117 12.41 -19.64 20.28
C PHE A 117 13.25 -18.42 20.68
N GLY A 118 12.72 -17.58 21.57
CA GLY A 118 13.38 -16.35 22.01
C GLY A 118 13.16 -15.12 21.12
N LEU A 119 12.49 -15.27 19.97
CA LEU A 119 12.28 -14.17 19.00
C LEU A 119 10.87 -13.55 19.05
N SER A 120 10.14 -13.73 20.15
CA SER A 120 8.78 -13.22 20.34
C SER A 120 8.69 -11.70 20.16
N ASP A 121 9.67 -10.97 20.68
CA ASP A 121 9.71 -9.50 20.58
C ASP A 121 10.05 -9.04 19.16
N ALA A 122 10.95 -9.75 18.47
CA ALA A 122 11.30 -9.46 17.09
C ALA A 122 10.11 -9.67 16.15
N ILE A 123 9.40 -10.80 16.29
CA ILE A 123 8.23 -11.08 15.45
C ILE A 123 7.04 -10.17 15.79
N ALA A 124 6.92 -9.70 17.04
CA ALA A 124 5.91 -8.71 17.40
C ALA A 124 6.05 -7.40 16.60
N LYS A 125 7.29 -6.98 16.29
CA LYS A 125 7.55 -5.82 15.42
C LYS A 125 7.16 -6.06 13.96
N MET A 126 7.04 -7.32 13.53
CA MET A 126 6.60 -7.73 12.19
C MET A 126 5.15 -8.24 12.17
N GLY A 127 4.27 -7.74 13.06
CA GLY A 127 2.85 -8.10 13.04
C GLY A 127 2.53 -9.48 13.60
N LYS A 128 3.44 -10.10 14.36
CA LYS A 128 3.25 -11.37 15.09
C LYS A 128 3.02 -12.62 14.20
N ASP A 129 3.33 -12.55 12.91
CA ASP A 129 3.24 -13.67 11.99
C ASP A 129 4.60 -13.93 11.31
N TRP A 130 5.08 -15.17 11.42
CA TRP A 130 6.30 -15.63 10.77
C TRP A 130 6.25 -15.58 9.25
N SER A 131 5.06 -15.60 8.64
CA SER A 131 4.91 -15.35 7.21
C SER A 131 5.42 -13.96 6.81
N ASN A 132 5.30 -12.97 7.70
CA ASN A 132 5.76 -11.60 7.45
C ASN A 132 7.29 -11.50 7.39
N PHE A 133 8.02 -12.35 8.13
CA PHE A 133 9.48 -12.39 8.08
C PHE A 133 9.98 -12.76 6.68
N PHE A 134 9.45 -13.85 6.11
CA PHE A 134 9.82 -14.26 4.75
C PHE A 134 9.28 -13.31 3.69
N ALA A 135 8.07 -12.78 3.85
CA ALA A 135 7.52 -11.78 2.94
C ALA A 135 8.36 -10.48 2.93
N TYR A 136 8.92 -10.08 4.09
CA TYR A 136 9.83 -8.94 4.20
C TYR A 136 11.14 -9.19 3.46
N ILE A 137 11.77 -10.36 3.68
CA ILE A 137 13.00 -10.74 2.98
C ILE A 137 12.75 -10.81 1.47
N ARG A 138 11.65 -11.44 1.06
CA ARG A 138 11.23 -11.55 -0.33
C ARG A 138 11.07 -10.20 -1.01
N ALA A 139 10.41 -9.26 -0.34
CA ALA A 139 10.21 -7.93 -0.88
C ALA A 139 11.54 -7.23 -1.17
N TRP A 140 12.52 -7.44 -0.30
CA TRP A 140 13.85 -6.87 -0.42
C TRP A 140 14.71 -7.56 -1.48
N ALA A 141 14.83 -8.87 -1.41
CA ALA A 141 15.76 -9.66 -2.21
C ALA A 141 15.27 -9.90 -3.64
N PHE A 142 13.95 -9.89 -3.85
CA PHE A 142 13.35 -10.34 -5.10
C PHE A 142 12.35 -9.34 -5.67
N LEU A 143 11.30 -8.95 -4.94
CA LEU A 143 10.26 -8.09 -5.54
C LEU A 143 10.81 -6.74 -6.03
N TYR A 144 11.58 -6.04 -5.18
CA TYR A 144 12.14 -4.75 -5.58
C TYR A 144 13.06 -4.88 -6.82
N PRO A 145 14.06 -5.80 -6.84
CA PRO A 145 14.87 -6.02 -8.03
C PRO A 145 14.08 -6.46 -9.27
N ASP A 146 13.08 -7.33 -9.10
CA ASP A 146 12.24 -7.82 -10.19
C ASP A 146 11.44 -6.65 -10.81
N TRP A 147 10.83 -5.80 -9.99
CA TRP A 147 10.15 -4.60 -10.47
C TRP A 147 11.10 -3.63 -11.18
N GLU A 148 12.27 -3.35 -10.58
CA GLU A 148 13.27 -2.47 -11.19
C GLU A 148 13.72 -2.98 -12.57
N ALA A 149 13.96 -4.30 -12.69
CA ALA A 149 14.33 -4.95 -13.94
C ALA A 149 13.22 -4.86 -14.99
N ARG A 150 11.96 -5.03 -14.58
CA ARG A 150 10.78 -4.97 -15.46
C ARG A 150 10.47 -3.54 -15.94
N ILE A 151 10.72 -2.53 -15.12
CA ILE A 151 10.57 -1.11 -15.50
C ILE A 151 11.68 -0.68 -16.49
N GLN A 152 12.78 -1.43 -16.58
CA GLN A 152 13.87 -1.26 -17.55
C GLN A 152 14.55 0.12 -17.45
N PHE A 153 15.06 0.46 -16.28
CA PHE A 153 15.94 1.62 -16.13
C PHE A 153 17.30 1.38 -16.80
N PHE A 154 17.85 2.40 -17.47
CA PHE A 154 19.15 2.30 -18.15
C PHE A 154 20.36 2.55 -17.23
N ALA A 155 20.11 2.84 -15.95
CA ALA A 155 21.07 2.96 -14.85
C ALA A 155 20.30 2.89 -13.52
N THR A 156 21.01 2.76 -12.40
CA THR A 156 20.39 2.65 -11.07
C THR A 156 19.59 3.93 -10.73
N PRO A 157 18.26 3.84 -10.55
CA PRO A 157 17.42 4.95 -10.16
C PRO A 157 17.55 5.28 -8.65
N GLU A 158 17.25 6.52 -8.28
CA GLU A 158 16.98 6.91 -6.89
C GLU A 158 15.58 6.40 -6.49
N PHE A 159 15.45 5.69 -5.38
CA PHE A 159 14.17 5.16 -4.89
C PHE A 159 13.74 5.86 -3.60
N ASN A 160 12.58 6.52 -3.61
CA ASN A 160 12.11 7.32 -2.48
C ASN A 160 10.61 7.16 -2.22
N PRO A 161 10.17 7.15 -0.96
CA PRO A 161 8.77 7.31 -0.61
C PRO A 161 8.33 8.75 -0.85
N VAL A 162 7.14 8.91 -1.41
CA VAL A 162 6.51 10.21 -1.65
C VAL A 162 5.04 10.18 -1.24
N ARG A 163 4.42 11.35 -1.13
CA ARG A 163 2.97 11.51 -1.06
C ARG A 163 2.50 12.26 -2.28
N LEU A 164 1.74 11.60 -3.15
CA LEU A 164 1.15 12.20 -4.35
C LEU A 164 0.05 13.16 -3.94
N ALA A 165 0.07 14.39 -4.42
CA ALA A 165 -1.04 15.31 -4.25
C ALA A 165 -2.11 14.97 -5.29
N LEU A 166 -3.12 14.21 -4.90
CA LEU A 166 -4.23 13.86 -5.77
C LEU A 166 -5.19 15.05 -5.84
N THR A 167 -5.42 15.55 -7.04
CA THR A 167 -6.37 16.63 -7.31
C THR A 167 -7.03 16.43 -8.66
N LEU A 168 -8.21 17.00 -8.83
CA LEU A 168 -8.93 17.04 -10.10
C LEU A 168 -9.50 18.45 -10.31
N PRO A 169 -9.75 18.87 -11.57
CA PRO A 169 -10.49 20.10 -11.83
C PRO A 169 -11.79 20.15 -11.01
N GLY A 170 -12.00 21.24 -10.27
CA GLY A 170 -13.19 21.40 -9.41
C GLY A 170 -13.04 20.88 -7.97
N VAL A 171 -11.99 20.10 -7.66
CA VAL A 171 -11.65 19.70 -6.29
C VAL A 171 -10.76 20.79 -5.66
N ARG A 172 -11.22 21.37 -4.54
CA ARG A 172 -10.58 22.57 -3.96
C ARG A 172 -9.25 22.30 -3.25
N ARG A 173 -9.06 21.11 -2.67
CA ARG A 173 -7.87 20.75 -1.88
C ARG A 173 -7.35 19.41 -2.34
N PRO A 174 -6.02 19.22 -2.41
CA PRO A 174 -5.48 17.90 -2.68
C PRO A 174 -5.72 16.96 -1.51
N VAL A 175 -5.70 15.66 -1.79
CA VAL A 175 -5.41 14.64 -0.77
C VAL A 175 -4.11 13.95 -1.10
N TYR A 176 -3.42 13.52 -0.07
CA TYR A 176 -2.09 12.94 -0.14
C TYR A 176 -2.19 11.42 -0.08
N LEU A 177 -1.78 10.76 -1.17
CA LEU A 177 -1.70 9.31 -1.27
C LEU A 177 -0.23 8.88 -1.23
N PRO A 178 0.20 8.08 -0.24
CA PRO A 178 1.55 7.53 -0.21
C PRO A 178 1.84 6.67 -1.44
N ALA A 179 3.02 6.84 -2.03
CA ALA A 179 3.47 6.07 -3.18
C ALA A 179 5.00 5.91 -3.18
N TRP A 180 5.50 5.09 -4.09
CA TRP A 180 6.92 4.89 -4.32
C TRP A 180 7.36 5.62 -5.59
N LEU A 181 8.49 6.31 -5.55
CA LEU A 181 9.02 7.06 -6.68
C LEU A 181 10.43 6.58 -7.02
N TRP A 182 10.59 6.07 -8.25
CA TRP A 182 11.90 5.93 -8.87
C TRP A 182 12.22 7.17 -9.70
N THR A 183 13.40 7.73 -9.50
CA THR A 183 13.89 8.88 -10.26
C THR A 183 15.23 8.54 -10.90
N LEU A 184 15.31 8.57 -12.22
CA LEU A 184 16.54 8.37 -12.96
C LEU A 184 16.96 9.67 -13.63
N LYS A 185 18.17 10.16 -13.31
CA LYS A 185 18.76 11.37 -13.89
C LYS A 185 20.06 10.99 -14.60
N LYS A 186 20.16 11.28 -15.90
CA LYS A 186 21.42 11.13 -16.67
C LYS A 186 21.59 12.29 -17.64
N GLY A 187 22.51 13.20 -17.28
CA GLY A 187 22.65 14.47 -17.99
C GLY A 187 21.34 15.28 -17.90
N TYR A 188 20.74 15.57 -19.04
CA TYR A 188 19.45 16.28 -19.13
C TYR A 188 18.23 15.34 -19.17
N ALA A 189 18.43 14.03 -19.32
CA ALA A 189 17.34 13.07 -19.34
C ALA A 189 16.88 12.77 -17.92
N VAL A 190 15.58 12.94 -17.67
CA VAL A 190 14.91 12.56 -16.42
C VAL A 190 13.77 11.61 -16.74
N ARG A 191 13.74 10.49 -16.04
CA ARG A 191 12.61 9.57 -16.02
C ARG A 191 12.13 9.45 -14.58
N MET A 192 10.83 9.63 -14.38
CA MET A 192 10.17 9.48 -13.09
C MET A 192 9.11 8.39 -13.22
N VAL A 193 9.13 7.43 -12.30
CA VAL A 193 8.17 6.31 -12.28
C VAL A 193 7.54 6.24 -10.90
N ILE A 194 6.22 6.39 -10.85
CA ILE A 194 5.39 6.19 -9.68
C ILE A 194 5.00 4.70 -9.62
N GLY A 195 5.36 4.04 -8.53
CA GLY A 195 5.00 2.66 -8.24
C GLY A 195 3.85 2.54 -7.26
N LEU A 196 2.79 1.85 -7.66
CA LEU A 196 1.66 1.51 -6.81
C LEU A 196 1.57 -0.02 -6.61
N PRO A 197 1.75 -0.54 -5.38
CA PRO A 197 1.59 -1.96 -5.07
C PRO A 197 0.18 -2.47 -5.36
N VAL A 198 0.06 -3.61 -6.05
CA VAL A 198 -1.23 -4.29 -6.34
C VAL A 198 -1.14 -5.78 -6.01
N GLU A 199 -2.30 -6.40 -5.77
CA GLU A 199 -2.40 -7.86 -5.59
C GLU A 199 -2.35 -8.54 -6.95
N ASP A 200 -3.38 -8.28 -7.76
CA ASP A 200 -3.57 -8.88 -9.08
C ASP A 200 -3.90 -7.81 -10.12
N GLU A 201 -4.92 -6.98 -9.85
CA GLU A 201 -5.45 -5.99 -10.80
C GLU A 201 -5.15 -4.55 -10.38
N GLN A 202 -5.11 -3.65 -11.37
CA GLN A 202 -4.97 -2.21 -11.16
C GLN A 202 -6.32 -1.62 -10.71
N ASP A 203 -6.32 -0.84 -9.63
CA ASP A 203 -7.50 -0.04 -9.26
C ASP A 203 -7.58 1.18 -10.18
N GLU A 204 -8.53 1.16 -11.13
CA GLU A 204 -8.67 2.18 -12.18
C GLU A 204 -8.64 3.62 -11.64
N ILE A 205 -9.32 3.88 -10.53
CA ILE A 205 -9.43 5.23 -9.96
C ILE A 205 -8.12 5.62 -9.30
N ARG A 206 -7.53 4.73 -8.51
CA ARG A 206 -6.25 4.96 -7.83
C ARG A 206 -5.14 5.26 -8.82
N PHE A 207 -5.04 4.48 -9.89
CA PHE A 207 -4.03 4.65 -10.93
C PHE A 207 -4.28 5.91 -11.76
N SER A 208 -5.54 6.20 -12.10
CA SER A 208 -5.88 7.41 -12.86
C SER A 208 -5.63 8.69 -12.05
N LEU A 209 -6.01 8.70 -10.77
CA LEU A 209 -5.72 9.83 -9.88
C LEU A 209 -4.20 10.03 -9.67
N ALA A 210 -3.43 8.95 -9.52
CA ALA A 210 -1.98 9.04 -9.39
C ALA A 210 -1.32 9.65 -10.64
N ALA A 211 -1.79 9.27 -11.83
CA ALA A 211 -1.28 9.81 -13.09
C ALA A 211 -1.64 11.28 -13.31
N CYS A 212 -2.79 11.73 -12.79
CA CYS A 212 -3.21 13.13 -12.84
C CYS A 212 -2.62 13.99 -11.71
N SER A 213 -1.82 13.43 -10.80
CA SER A 213 -1.21 14.18 -9.71
C SER A 213 -0.25 15.24 -10.27
N PRO A 214 -0.40 16.54 -9.98
CA PRO A 214 0.45 17.59 -10.54
C PRO A 214 1.75 17.79 -9.76
N GLU A 215 1.80 17.30 -8.52
CA GLU A 215 2.89 17.52 -7.59
C GLU A 215 2.94 16.41 -6.53
N TYR A 216 4.07 16.32 -5.82
CA TYR A 216 4.25 15.38 -4.72
C TYR A 216 4.97 16.03 -3.55
N LEU A 217 4.74 15.50 -2.35
CA LEU A 217 5.53 15.82 -1.17
C LEU A 217 6.57 14.71 -0.98
N PRO A 218 7.88 15.04 -0.90
CA PRO A 218 8.86 14.06 -0.47
C PRO A 218 8.54 13.59 0.96
N ALA A 219 8.88 12.34 1.29
CA ALA A 219 8.80 11.90 2.67
C ALA A 219 9.63 12.83 3.57
N ARG A 220 9.05 13.22 4.71
CA ARG A 220 9.76 14.05 5.69
C ARG A 220 10.99 13.29 6.17
N SER A 221 12.16 13.91 6.09
CA SER A 221 13.30 13.42 6.84
C SER A 221 13.01 13.51 8.35
N SER A 222 13.65 12.65 9.16
CA SER A 222 13.53 12.71 10.62
C SER A 222 13.88 14.11 11.16
N VAL A 223 14.85 14.79 10.53
CA VAL A 223 15.30 16.14 10.87
C VAL A 223 14.23 17.22 10.57
N GLU A 224 13.46 17.07 9.48
CA GLU A 224 12.36 18.00 9.15
C GLU A 224 11.13 17.78 10.04
N ALA A 225 10.91 16.55 10.52
CA ALA A 225 9.86 16.26 11.48
C ALA A 225 10.09 17.02 12.81
N ASP A 226 11.34 17.08 13.27
CA ASP A 226 11.72 17.73 14.53
C ASP A 226 11.72 19.26 14.46
N THR A 227 11.96 19.84 13.29
CA THR A 227 11.96 21.30 13.09
C THR A 227 10.57 21.89 12.83
N GLY A 228 9.54 21.05 12.69
CA GLY A 228 8.17 21.48 12.42
C GLY A 228 7.97 22.11 11.04
N LYS A 229 8.99 22.12 10.18
CA LYS A 229 8.90 22.70 8.84
C LYS A 229 8.00 21.83 7.97
N ALA A 230 7.00 22.46 7.33
CA ALA A 230 6.14 21.76 6.39
C ALA A 230 6.99 21.27 5.19
N ALA A 231 6.80 20.01 4.79
CA ALA A 231 7.37 19.51 3.55
C ALA A 231 6.83 20.36 2.39
N GLU A 232 7.74 20.92 1.60
CA GLU A 232 7.37 21.73 0.45
C GLU A 232 6.95 20.84 -0.71
N SER A 233 5.84 21.19 -1.34
CA SER A 233 5.36 20.48 -2.53
C SER A 233 6.32 20.66 -3.69
N LYS A 234 6.56 19.57 -4.42
CA LYS A 234 7.44 19.54 -5.58
C LYS A 234 6.62 19.25 -6.83
N PRO A 235 6.59 20.17 -7.81
CA PRO A 235 6.06 19.85 -9.13
C PRO A 235 6.94 18.80 -9.83
N TRP A 236 6.39 18.13 -10.83
CA TRP A 236 7.14 17.19 -11.66
C TRP A 236 8.06 17.92 -12.64
N LEU A 237 9.26 18.29 -12.18
CA LEU A 237 10.23 19.05 -12.96
C LEU A 237 11.56 18.30 -13.14
N ALA A 238 12.14 18.41 -14.34
CA ALA A 238 13.52 18.06 -14.65
C ALA A 238 14.49 19.19 -14.22
N PRO A 239 15.82 18.90 -14.11
CA PRO A 239 16.85 19.93 -14.04
C PRO A 239 16.66 20.97 -15.15
N GLY A 240 16.62 22.25 -14.77
CA GLY A 240 16.31 23.36 -15.68
C GLY A 240 14.83 23.77 -15.72
N GLY A 241 13.96 23.10 -14.95
CA GLY A 241 12.56 23.53 -14.74
C GLY A 241 11.58 23.07 -15.82
N ALA A 242 11.98 22.16 -16.72
CA ALA A 242 11.07 21.57 -17.70
C ALA A 242 10.12 20.57 -17.03
N PHE A 243 8.84 20.57 -17.42
CA PHE A 243 7.84 19.65 -16.89
C PHE A 243 8.10 18.21 -17.37
N VAL A 244 7.93 17.24 -16.48
CA VAL A 244 8.05 15.80 -16.74
C VAL A 244 6.74 15.14 -16.36
N VAL A 245 6.18 14.33 -17.23
CA VAL A 245 5.02 13.49 -16.88
C VAL A 245 5.56 12.20 -16.25
N PRO A 246 5.30 11.92 -14.97
CA PRO A 246 5.72 10.65 -14.38
C PRO A 246 4.93 9.50 -14.99
N GLU A 247 5.60 8.38 -15.26
CA GLU A 247 4.93 7.14 -15.62
C GLU A 247 4.33 6.51 -14.36
N VAL A 248 3.13 5.94 -14.44
CA VAL A 248 2.54 5.19 -13.33
C VAL A 248 2.62 3.69 -13.65
N TRP A 249 3.09 2.91 -12.69
CA TRP A 249 3.32 1.48 -12.83
C TRP A 249 2.67 0.70 -11.69
N ALA A 250 2.05 -0.42 -12.05
CA ALA A 250 1.51 -1.39 -11.13
C ALA A 250 2.61 -2.34 -10.70
N LEU A 251 2.76 -2.51 -9.38
CA LEU A 251 3.77 -3.37 -8.77
C LEU A 251 3.08 -4.60 -8.18
N LYS A 252 2.93 -5.68 -8.96
CA LYS A 252 2.30 -6.92 -8.51
C LYS A 252 3.18 -7.55 -7.44
N CYS A 253 2.72 -7.54 -6.20
CA CYS A 253 3.49 -8.15 -5.10
C CYS A 253 3.24 -9.64 -4.97
N SER A 254 2.39 -10.25 -5.79
CA SER A 254 2.20 -11.70 -5.86
C SER A 254 3.33 -12.38 -6.62
N ASP A 255 3.79 -11.82 -7.73
CA ASP A 255 4.74 -12.47 -8.65
C ASP A 255 5.98 -11.64 -9.01
N GLY A 256 6.05 -10.36 -8.62
CA GLY A 256 7.16 -9.47 -8.97
C GLY A 256 7.04 -8.85 -10.36
N ILE A 257 5.90 -8.98 -11.03
CA ILE A 257 5.65 -8.29 -12.29
C ILE A 257 5.44 -6.79 -12.04
N ALA A 258 6.05 -5.97 -12.88
CA ALA A 258 5.73 -4.55 -12.99
C ALA A 258 5.16 -4.28 -14.38
N GLU A 259 4.01 -3.60 -14.42
CA GLU A 259 3.30 -3.26 -15.66
C GLU A 259 2.98 -1.75 -15.68
N PRO A 260 3.06 -1.09 -16.85
CA PRO A 260 2.62 0.29 -16.95
C PRO A 260 1.12 0.39 -16.67
N ARG A 261 0.65 1.58 -16.26
CA ARG A 261 -0.77 1.89 -16.16
C ARG A 261 -1.45 1.57 -17.49
N ASP A 262 -2.53 0.79 -17.42
CA ASP A 262 -3.42 0.54 -18.55
C ASP A 262 -4.75 1.24 -18.28
N PRO A 263 -4.96 2.48 -18.77
CA PRO A 263 -6.15 3.24 -18.44
C PRO A 263 -7.38 2.69 -19.17
N HIS A 264 -8.38 2.22 -18.42
CA HIS A 264 -9.71 1.95 -18.98
C HIS A 264 -10.67 3.14 -18.86
N VAL A 265 -10.33 4.12 -18.01
CA VAL A 265 -11.07 5.37 -17.85
C VAL A 265 -10.27 6.53 -18.44
N GLU A 266 -10.86 7.20 -19.44
CA GLU A 266 -10.31 8.43 -20.01
C GLU A 266 -10.34 9.57 -18.99
N ASP A 267 -9.34 10.45 -19.02
CA ASP A 267 -9.16 11.53 -18.03
C ASP A 267 -10.40 12.46 -17.93
N GLU A 268 -11.12 12.66 -19.04
CA GLU A 268 -12.35 13.46 -19.10
C GLU A 268 -13.54 12.81 -18.37
N HIS A 269 -13.52 11.49 -18.18
CA HIS A 269 -14.54 10.74 -17.44
C HIS A 269 -14.18 10.53 -15.96
N LEU A 270 -12.93 10.82 -15.58
CA LEU A 270 -12.44 10.59 -14.22
C LEU A 270 -13.18 11.43 -13.17
N LEU A 271 -13.37 12.74 -13.41
CA LEU A 271 -14.08 13.61 -12.48
C LEU A 271 -15.57 13.21 -12.32
N PRO A 272 -16.35 13.00 -13.40
CA PRO A 272 -17.71 12.45 -13.27
C PRO A 272 -17.78 11.14 -12.49
N LEU A 273 -16.85 10.20 -12.74
CA LEU A 273 -16.80 8.92 -12.04
C LEU A 273 -16.50 9.09 -10.54
N VAL A 274 -15.50 9.91 -10.20
CA VAL A 274 -15.17 10.24 -8.80
C VAL A 274 -16.37 10.86 -8.10
N ASN A 275 -17.04 11.81 -8.74
CA ASN A 275 -18.22 12.44 -8.15
C ASN A 275 -19.35 11.44 -7.92
N ALA A 276 -19.61 10.54 -8.88
CA ALA A 276 -20.64 9.51 -8.73
C ALA A 276 -20.34 8.56 -7.56
N LEU A 277 -19.08 8.18 -7.37
CA LEU A 277 -18.67 7.29 -6.29
C LEU A 277 -18.61 7.99 -4.94
N ALA A 278 -18.19 9.25 -4.90
CA ALA A 278 -18.24 10.07 -3.69
C ALA A 278 -19.69 10.29 -3.24
N ASP A 279 -20.59 10.58 -4.18
CA ASP A 279 -22.04 10.68 -3.91
C ASP A 279 -22.62 9.37 -3.41
N ALA A 280 -22.25 8.24 -4.01
CA ALA A 280 -22.68 6.92 -3.56
C ALA A 280 -22.10 6.56 -2.18
N ALA A 281 -20.88 7.00 -1.88
CA ALA A 281 -20.27 6.88 -0.57
C ALA A 281 -20.98 7.71 0.49
N GLU A 282 -21.56 8.85 0.15
CA GLU A 282 -22.31 9.69 1.09
C GLU A 282 -23.77 9.22 1.26
N LYS A 283 -24.41 8.80 0.17
CA LYS A 283 -25.86 8.52 0.13
C LYS A 283 -26.20 7.04 0.25
N GLY A 284 -25.23 6.16 0.05
CA GLY A 284 -25.43 4.72 -0.10
C GLY A 284 -25.83 4.32 -1.53
N PRO A 285 -25.91 3.02 -1.83
CA PRO A 285 -25.93 1.90 -0.88
C PRO A 285 -24.54 1.45 -0.39
N TYR A 286 -24.49 0.70 0.71
CA TYR A 286 -23.24 0.24 1.34
C TYR A 286 -23.05 -1.29 1.38
N PRO A 287 -23.17 -2.00 0.24
CA PRO A 287 -22.98 -3.45 0.26
C PRO A 287 -21.54 -3.82 0.65
N PRO A 288 -21.34 -4.89 1.44
CA PRO A 288 -20.00 -5.39 1.77
C PRO A 288 -19.43 -6.19 0.59
N LEU A 289 -19.22 -5.55 -0.55
CA LEU A 289 -18.88 -6.23 -1.82
C LEU A 289 -17.66 -7.13 -1.68
N ASN A 290 -16.60 -6.69 -1.00
CA ASN A 290 -15.43 -7.56 -0.79
C ASN A 290 -15.78 -8.79 0.04
N ALA A 291 -16.68 -8.72 1.03
CA ALA A 291 -17.06 -9.90 1.78
C ALA A 291 -17.82 -10.92 0.91
N LEU A 292 -18.54 -10.44 -0.10
CA LEU A 292 -19.37 -11.25 -0.99
C LEU A 292 -18.59 -11.79 -2.20
N CYS A 293 -17.72 -10.97 -2.78
CA CYS A 293 -17.06 -11.24 -4.06
C CYS A 293 -15.57 -11.51 -3.91
N ASN A 294 -14.90 -10.94 -2.89
CA ASN A 294 -13.46 -11.07 -2.68
C ASN A 294 -13.06 -11.15 -1.19
N PRO A 295 -13.37 -12.27 -0.49
CA PRO A 295 -13.17 -12.36 0.95
C PRO A 295 -11.71 -12.20 1.41
N SER A 296 -10.73 -12.47 0.54
CA SER A 296 -9.31 -12.28 0.86
C SER A 296 -8.96 -10.79 1.03
N ALA A 297 -9.60 -9.89 0.28
CA ALA A 297 -9.44 -8.44 0.44
C ALA A 297 -9.95 -7.96 1.82
N CYS A 298 -10.96 -8.62 2.39
CA CYS A 298 -11.48 -8.27 3.72
C CYS A 298 -10.45 -8.48 4.83
N ARG A 299 -9.59 -9.52 4.74
CA ARG A 299 -8.53 -9.79 5.74
C ARG A 299 -7.55 -8.62 5.91
N LYS A 300 -7.47 -7.76 4.89
CA LYS A 300 -6.58 -6.60 4.81
C LYS A 300 -7.33 -5.28 4.99
N CYS A 301 -8.64 -5.32 5.22
CA CYS A 301 -9.46 -4.14 5.45
C CYS A 301 -9.35 -3.73 6.92
N VAL A 302 -9.04 -2.46 7.18
CA VAL A 302 -8.94 -1.90 8.53
C VAL A 302 -10.28 -1.87 9.28
N TYR A 303 -11.41 -1.99 8.56
CA TYR A 303 -12.75 -2.04 9.13
C TYR A 303 -13.33 -3.45 9.23
N ILE A 304 -12.53 -4.51 9.03
CA ILE A 304 -13.03 -5.89 9.07
C ILE A 304 -13.80 -6.22 10.36
N GLN A 305 -13.32 -5.73 11.51
CA GLN A 305 -13.94 -5.99 12.82
C GLN A 305 -15.30 -5.30 12.99
N LEU A 306 -15.58 -4.26 12.20
CA LEU A 306 -16.89 -3.61 12.18
C LEU A 306 -17.86 -4.35 11.24
N CYS A 307 -17.31 -5.02 10.21
CA CYS A 307 -18.09 -5.78 9.26
C CYS A 307 -18.43 -7.21 9.73
N TYR A 308 -17.58 -7.80 10.57
CA TYR A 308 -17.71 -9.18 11.05
C TYR A 308 -17.93 -9.24 12.55
N GLN A 309 -18.89 -10.06 12.98
CA GLN A 309 -19.11 -10.47 14.37
C GLN A 309 -19.07 -11.99 14.44
N GLU A 310 -18.24 -12.56 15.31
CA GLU A 310 -18.12 -14.02 15.50
C GLU A 310 -17.91 -14.80 14.18
N HIS A 311 -17.09 -14.25 13.26
CA HIS A 311 -16.83 -14.78 11.92
C HIS A 311 -18.00 -14.73 10.92
N HIS A 312 -19.12 -14.12 11.28
CA HIS A 312 -20.26 -13.87 10.41
C HIS A 312 -20.37 -12.38 10.05
N LEU A 313 -20.97 -12.06 8.89
CA LEU A 313 -21.26 -10.67 8.56
C LEU A 313 -22.27 -10.11 9.54
N ALA A 314 -21.95 -8.98 10.15
CA ALA A 314 -22.82 -8.34 11.11
C ALA A 314 -24.14 -7.90 10.41
N PRO A 315 -25.32 -8.11 11.02
CA PRO A 315 -26.61 -7.75 10.41
C PRO A 315 -26.67 -6.28 9.96
N LEU A 316 -26.02 -5.38 10.70
CA LEU A 316 -25.95 -3.94 10.40
C LEU A 316 -25.28 -3.63 9.05
N VAL A 317 -24.41 -4.52 8.59
CA VAL A 317 -23.65 -4.38 7.34
C VAL A 317 -24.47 -4.84 6.14
N LEU A 318 -25.43 -5.74 6.37
CA LEU A 318 -26.36 -6.22 5.35
C LEU A 318 -27.51 -5.23 5.09
N CYS A 319 -27.71 -4.24 5.99
CA CYS A 319 -28.60 -3.11 5.73
C CYS A 319 -27.97 -2.16 4.71
N THR A 320 -28.41 -2.28 3.44
CA THR A 320 -27.97 -1.44 2.32
C THR A 320 -28.67 -0.09 2.24
N ALA A 321 -29.76 0.10 2.99
CA ALA A 321 -30.51 1.36 3.01
C ALA A 321 -29.79 2.43 3.86
N PRO A 322 -29.78 3.71 3.43
CA PRO A 322 -29.34 4.80 4.29
C PRO A 322 -30.26 4.86 5.51
N CYS A 323 -29.72 4.56 6.70
CA CYS A 323 -30.46 4.73 7.95
C CYS A 323 -30.69 6.23 8.15
N THR A 324 -31.85 6.73 7.77
CA THR A 324 -32.31 8.10 8.07
C THR A 324 -32.77 8.27 9.52
N THR A 325 -32.60 7.24 10.35
CA THR A 325 -33.02 7.24 11.75
C THR A 325 -31.88 6.78 12.64
N THR A 326 -31.48 7.67 13.55
CA THR A 326 -30.82 7.46 14.85
C THR A 326 -30.59 6.00 15.27
N CYS A 327 -29.61 5.35 14.65
CA CYS A 327 -29.00 4.11 15.15
C CYS A 327 -27.55 4.41 15.56
N ALA A 328 -27.36 5.46 16.35
CA ALA A 328 -26.13 5.64 17.12
C ALA A 328 -26.20 4.69 18.33
N ALA A 329 -25.82 3.44 18.13
CA ALA A 329 -25.40 2.63 19.26
C ALA A 329 -24.05 3.20 19.73
N PRO A 330 -23.88 3.53 21.02
CA PRO A 330 -22.60 4.01 21.52
C PRO A 330 -21.60 2.86 21.40
N ILE A 331 -20.56 3.05 20.58
CA ILE A 331 -19.36 2.22 20.62
C ILE A 331 -18.74 2.48 22.00
N ARG A 332 -19.04 1.61 22.97
CA ARG A 332 -18.44 1.66 24.30
C ARG A 332 -16.98 1.22 24.18
N SER A 333 -16.07 2.16 24.42
CA SER A 333 -14.70 1.85 24.84
C SER A 333 -14.76 1.19 26.22
N GLU A 334 -14.50 -0.11 26.30
CA GLU A 334 -14.19 -0.75 27.58
C GLU A 334 -12.77 -0.34 27.99
N GLU A 335 -12.68 0.67 28.85
CA GLU A 335 -11.51 0.87 29.71
C GLU A 335 -11.45 -0.29 30.71
N SER A 336 -10.44 -1.14 30.57
CA SER A 336 -10.11 -2.16 31.55
C SER A 336 -9.32 -1.53 32.69
N LYS A 337 -9.78 -1.78 33.92
CA LYS A 337 -9.02 -1.55 35.16
C LYS A 337 -7.91 -2.58 35.33
#